data_AF-A0A842NLK0-F1
#
_entry.id   AF-A0A842NLK0-F1
#
_cell.length_a   1.000
_cell.length_b   1.000
_cell.length_c   1.000
_cell.angle_alpha   90.00
_cell.angle_beta   90.00
_cell.angle_gamma   90.00
#
_symmetry.space_group_name_H-M   'P 1'
#
loop_
_entity.id
_entity.type
_entity.pdbx_description
1 polymer ?
#
loop_
_entity_poly.entity_id
_entity_poly.type
_entity_poly.pdbx_seq_one_letter_code
_entity_poly.pdbx_strand_id
1 'polypeptide(L)'
;MVEQVTFQILFQFLQTVGILVGVFYYIMTIRTNQRNQEISLKNQQLTLQSQELTRKTQEQALETRQAQLFMNIYNQSFANQEWLDAYNKVVTTHWEDYEEYIQINDYWNPEKSDKEFIRASSLVLCFYEGLGVFVKEGLVDIRLIALTMTFMTRTLWEKLAPVINESRKRMNYPRQMSEFEYLYDELMKYIEEHPELKT
;
A
#
# COMPACT_ATOMS: atom_id res chain seq x y z
N MET A 1 -64.51 43.22 -58.25
CA MET A 1 -64.44 41.77 -57.96
C MET A 1 -63.07 41.17 -58.27
N VAL A 2 -62.42 41.48 -59.40
CA VAL A 2 -61.11 40.89 -59.77
C VAL A 2 -59.99 41.27 -58.78
N GLU A 3 -59.87 42.53 -58.35
CA GLU A 3 -58.82 42.97 -57.40
C GLU A 3 -58.88 42.29 -56.02
N GLN A 4 -60.08 42.02 -55.51
CA GLN A 4 -60.27 41.30 -54.24
C GLN A 4 -59.78 39.86 -54.32
N VAL A 5 -60.06 39.18 -55.44
CA VAL A 5 -59.62 37.80 -55.66
C VAL A 5 -58.09 37.73 -55.76
N THR A 6 -57.45 38.69 -56.44
CA THR A 6 -55.99 38.76 -56.56
C THR A 6 -55.28 38.96 -55.21
N PHE A 7 -55.83 39.82 -54.34
CA PHE A 7 -55.29 40.05 -52.99
C PHE A 7 -55.39 38.79 -52.11
N GLN A 8 -56.51 38.09 -52.20
CA GLN A 8 -56.76 36.85 -51.44
C GLN A 8 -55.78 35.73 -51.84
N ILE A 9 -55.49 35.60 -53.14
CA ILE A 9 -54.51 34.64 -53.69
C ILE A 9 -53.09 34.98 -53.20
N LEU A 10 -52.70 36.26 -53.23
CA LEU A 10 -51.41 36.75 -52.72
C LEU A 10 -51.21 36.43 -51.24
N PHE A 11 -52.27 36.61 -50.43
CA PHE A 11 -52.25 36.31 -49.00
C PHE A 11 -52.12 34.81 -48.72
N GLN A 12 -52.87 33.97 -49.44
CA GLN A 12 -52.74 32.50 -49.35
C GLN A 12 -51.35 32.02 -49.75
N PHE A 13 -50.74 32.63 -50.77
CA PHE A 13 -49.38 32.29 -51.20
C PHE A 13 -48.36 32.63 -50.10
N LEU A 14 -48.45 33.82 -49.50
CA LEU A 14 -47.61 34.23 -48.37
C LEU A 14 -47.77 33.32 -47.15
N GLN A 15 -49.01 32.92 -46.82
CA GLN A 15 -49.27 31.98 -45.74
C GLN A 15 -48.64 30.61 -46.01
N THR A 16 -48.76 30.11 -47.25
CA THR A 16 -48.19 28.81 -47.66
C THR A 16 -46.66 28.82 -47.57
N VAL A 17 -46.01 29.88 -48.05
CA VAL A 17 -44.55 30.05 -47.91
C VAL A 17 -44.13 30.17 -46.44
N GLY A 18 -44.89 30.91 -45.63
CA GLY A 18 -44.64 31.04 -44.19
C GLY A 18 -44.68 29.70 -43.45
N ILE A 19 -45.67 28.85 -43.77
CA ILE A 19 -45.77 27.49 -43.19
C ILE A 19 -44.57 26.64 -43.63
N LEU A 20 -44.20 26.66 -44.92
CA LEU A 20 -43.05 25.88 -45.42
C LEU A 20 -41.73 26.28 -44.75
N VAL A 21 -41.49 27.59 -44.59
CA VAL A 21 -40.31 28.10 -43.87
C VAL A 21 -40.35 27.70 -42.40
N GLY A 22 -41.51 27.78 -41.75
CA GLY A 22 -41.71 27.36 -40.36
C GLY A 22 -41.42 25.87 -40.16
N VAL A 23 -41.93 25.01 -41.06
CA VAL A 23 -41.67 23.56 -41.04
C VAL A 23 -40.18 23.27 -41.27
N PHE A 24 -39.54 23.96 -42.21
CA PHE A 24 -38.11 23.80 -42.47
C PHE A 24 -37.26 24.20 -41.25
N TYR A 25 -37.57 25.33 -40.63
CA TYR A 25 -36.92 25.78 -39.40
C TYR A 25 -37.10 24.77 -38.26
N TYR A 26 -38.33 24.28 -38.07
CA TYR A 26 -38.64 23.28 -37.05
C TYR A 26 -37.86 21.98 -37.23
N ILE A 27 -37.78 21.46 -38.47
CA ILE A 27 -36.98 20.27 -38.79
C ILE A 27 -35.49 20.50 -38.48
N MET A 28 -34.96 21.67 -38.84
CA MET A 28 -33.57 22.02 -38.50
C MET A 28 -33.35 22.08 -36.98
N THR A 29 -34.26 22.70 -36.23
CA THR A 29 -34.18 22.78 -34.77
C THR A 29 -34.19 21.39 -34.13
N ILE A 30 -35.06 20.48 -34.59
CA ILE A 30 -35.08 19.10 -34.07
C ILE A 30 -33.75 18.40 -34.33
N ARG A 31 -33.20 18.49 -35.55
CA ARG A 31 -31.91 17.85 -35.88
C ARG A 31 -30.77 18.39 -35.03
N THR A 32 -30.74 19.70 -34.80
CA THR A 32 -29.76 20.34 -33.92
C THR A 32 -29.90 19.84 -32.47
N ASN A 33 -31.13 19.74 -31.96
CA ASN A 33 -31.37 19.22 -30.62
C ASN A 33 -30.95 17.75 -30.48
N GLN A 34 -31.26 16.90 -31.46
CA GLN A 34 -30.83 15.49 -31.48
C GLN A 34 -29.30 15.37 -31.48
N ARG A 35 -28.62 16.14 -32.32
CA ARG A 35 -27.15 16.17 -32.36
C ARG A 35 -26.54 16.63 -31.04
N ASN A 36 -27.13 17.64 -30.40
CA ASN A 36 -26.68 18.13 -29.10
C ASN A 36 -26.87 17.08 -27.99
N GLN A 37 -27.94 16.30 -28.04
CA GLN A 37 -28.16 15.17 -27.12
C GLN A 37 -27.11 14.07 -27.32
N GLU A 38 -26.82 13.69 -28.57
CA GLU A 38 -25.79 12.69 -28.87
C GLU A 38 -24.40 13.13 -28.38
N ILE A 39 -24.04 14.39 -28.62
CA ILE A 39 -22.79 14.97 -28.12
C ILE A 39 -22.76 14.96 -26.58
N SER A 40 -23.87 15.31 -25.93
CA SER A 40 -23.97 15.29 -24.47
C SER A 40 -23.78 13.88 -23.90
N LEU A 41 -24.42 12.88 -24.51
CA LEU A 41 -24.25 11.46 -24.17
C LEU A 41 -22.80 11.00 -24.36
N LYS A 42 -22.19 11.35 -25.49
CA LYS A 42 -20.79 11.01 -25.78
C LYS A 42 -19.84 11.66 -24.77
N ASN A 43 -20.07 12.92 -24.40
CA ASN A 43 -19.28 13.61 -23.38
C ASN A 43 -19.43 12.96 -22.01
N GLN A 44 -20.63 12.51 -21.65
CA GLN A 44 -20.88 11.77 -20.41
C GLN A 44 -20.14 10.43 -20.40
N GLN A 45 -20.19 9.68 -21.50
CA GLN A 45 -19.45 8.42 -21.65
C GLN A 45 -17.93 8.62 -21.55
N LEU A 46 -17.38 9.64 -22.22
CA LEU A 46 -15.97 10.00 -22.12
C LEU A 46 -15.58 10.37 -20.69
N THR A 47 -16.45 11.05 -19.96
CA THR A 47 -16.23 11.40 -18.55
C THR A 47 -16.15 10.15 -17.68
N LEU A 48 -17.07 9.20 -17.86
CA LEU A 48 -17.08 7.92 -17.14
C LEU A 48 -15.82 7.09 -17.45
N GLN A 49 -15.43 7.03 -18.73
CA GLN A 49 -14.22 6.31 -19.14
C GLN A 49 -12.97 6.94 -18.54
N SER A 50 -12.89 8.27 -18.48
CA SER A 50 -11.79 8.98 -17.84
C SER A 50 -11.73 8.69 -16.33
N GLN A 51 -12.88 8.64 -15.66
CA GLN A 51 -12.97 8.24 -14.25
C GLN A 51 -12.51 6.80 -14.01
N GLU A 52 -12.94 5.85 -14.87
CA GLU A 52 -12.53 4.45 -14.78
C GLU A 52 -11.02 4.29 -14.99
N LEU A 53 -10.46 4.96 -16.00
CA LEU A 53 -9.02 4.96 -16.25
C LEU A 53 -8.27 5.56 -15.07
N THR A 54 -8.77 6.66 -14.49
CA THR A 54 -8.17 7.26 -13.29
C THR A 54 -8.16 6.29 -12.12
N ARG A 55 -9.26 5.55 -11.90
CA ARG A 55 -9.34 4.54 -10.83
C ARG A 55 -8.33 3.41 -11.05
N LYS A 56 -8.24 2.88 -12.27
CA LYS A 56 -7.24 1.84 -12.63
C LYS A 56 -5.82 2.33 -12.42
N THR A 57 -5.50 3.56 -12.82
CA THR A 57 -4.18 4.16 -12.59
C THR A 57 -3.88 4.32 -11.10
N GLN A 58 -4.88 4.68 -10.28
CA GLN A 58 -4.73 4.75 -8.82
C GLN A 58 -4.48 3.37 -8.20
N GLU A 59 -5.22 2.35 -8.63
CA GLU A 59 -5.03 0.95 -8.22
C GLU A 59 -3.60 0.48 -8.57
N GLN A 60 -3.17 0.66 -9.81
CA GLN A 60 -1.81 0.32 -10.25
C GLN A 60 -0.72 1.10 -9.50
N ALA A 61 -0.97 2.37 -9.19
CA ALA A 61 -0.05 3.18 -8.41
C ALA A 61 0.06 2.66 -6.96
N LEU A 62 -1.02 2.14 -6.37
CA LEU A 62 -1.00 1.53 -5.05
C LEU A 62 -0.19 0.23 -5.06
N GLU A 63 -0.45 -0.65 -6.02
CA GLU A 63 0.30 -1.91 -6.19
C GLU A 63 1.80 -1.64 -6.36
N THR A 64 2.15 -0.66 -7.21
CA THR A 64 3.56 -0.27 -7.42
C THR A 64 4.21 0.25 -6.14
N ARG A 65 3.48 1.03 -5.33
CA ARG A 65 3.99 1.52 -4.04
C ARG A 65 4.22 0.39 -3.05
N GLN A 66 3.30 -0.58 -2.97
CA GLN A 66 3.46 -1.76 -2.10
C GLN A 66 4.67 -2.59 -2.52
N ALA A 67 4.82 -2.86 -3.82
CA ALA A 67 5.99 -3.55 -4.36
C ALA A 67 7.29 -2.80 -4.04
N GLN A 68 7.31 -1.47 -4.18
CA GLN A 68 8.48 -0.66 -3.86
C GLN A 68 8.82 -0.67 -2.37
N LEU A 69 7.82 -0.60 -1.48
CA LEU A 69 8.04 -0.71 -0.03
C LEU A 69 8.66 -2.06 0.33
N PHE A 70 8.10 -3.15 -0.21
CA PHE A 70 8.64 -4.49 0.01
C PHE A 70 10.06 -4.63 -0.54
N MET A 71 10.33 -4.12 -1.74
CA MET A 71 11.68 -4.11 -2.32
C MET A 71 12.67 -3.32 -1.44
N ASN A 72 12.24 -2.23 -0.81
CA ASN A 72 13.09 -1.50 0.13
C ASN A 72 13.42 -2.32 1.38
N ILE A 73 12.44 -3.02 1.95
CA ILE A 73 12.65 -3.94 3.09
C ILE A 73 13.61 -5.06 2.69
N TYR A 74 13.37 -5.68 1.54
CA TYR A 74 14.21 -6.74 0.99
C TYR A 74 15.66 -6.28 0.77
N ASN A 75 15.84 -5.10 0.18
CA ASN A 75 17.16 -4.51 -0.07
C ASN A 75 17.89 -4.09 1.20
N GLN A 76 17.17 -3.75 2.28
CA GLN A 76 17.79 -3.45 3.58
C GLN A 76 18.11 -4.69 4.41
N SER A 77 17.55 -5.85 4.05
CA SER A 77 17.72 -7.12 4.76
C SER A 77 18.45 -8.15 3.89
N PHE A 78 17.72 -8.98 3.15
CA PHE A 78 18.24 -10.13 2.40
C PHE A 78 19.27 -9.79 1.32
N ALA A 79 19.12 -8.64 0.66
CA ALA A 79 20.07 -8.20 -0.36
C ALA A 79 21.21 -7.34 0.20
N ASN A 80 21.23 -7.10 1.52
CA ASN A 80 22.28 -6.34 2.19
C ASN A 80 23.25 -7.28 2.92
N GLN A 81 24.48 -7.38 2.41
CA GLN A 81 25.54 -8.18 3.00
C GLN A 81 25.84 -7.78 4.46
N GLU A 82 25.88 -6.47 4.76
CA GLU A 82 26.14 -5.98 6.12
C GLU A 82 25.05 -6.46 7.09
N TRP A 83 23.80 -6.47 6.63
CA TRP A 83 22.67 -6.95 7.42
C TRP A 83 22.76 -8.46 7.63
N LEU A 84 23.07 -9.24 6.59
CA LEU A 84 23.24 -10.70 6.71
C LEU A 84 24.38 -11.08 7.65
N ASP A 85 25.52 -10.40 7.55
CA ASP A 85 26.67 -10.64 8.42
C ASP A 85 26.33 -10.28 9.87
N ALA A 86 25.61 -9.17 10.09
CA ALA A 86 25.10 -8.79 11.41
C ALA A 86 24.10 -9.81 11.96
N TYR A 87 23.14 -10.26 11.15
CA TYR A 87 22.16 -11.28 11.52
C TYR A 87 22.87 -12.57 11.94
N ASN A 88 23.84 -13.03 11.14
CA ASN A 88 24.62 -14.23 11.43
C ASN A 88 25.43 -14.06 12.71
N LYS A 89 26.09 -12.92 12.94
CA LYS A 89 26.79 -12.63 14.20
C LYS A 89 25.84 -12.75 15.39
N VAL A 90 24.66 -12.13 15.33
CA VAL A 90 23.69 -12.20 16.44
C VAL A 90 23.21 -13.63 16.71
N VAL A 91 22.85 -14.38 15.66
CA VAL A 91 22.30 -15.73 15.81
C VAL A 91 23.36 -16.75 16.21
N THR A 92 24.60 -16.59 15.78
CA THR A 92 25.69 -17.55 16.05
C THR A 92 26.46 -17.27 17.34
N THR A 93 26.49 -16.03 17.84
CA THR A 93 27.10 -15.74 19.14
C THR A 93 26.36 -16.51 20.23
N HIS A 94 27.12 -17.22 21.06
CA HIS A 94 26.59 -17.97 22.19
C HIS A 94 26.62 -17.12 23.45
N TRP A 95 25.61 -17.29 24.30
CA TRP A 95 25.56 -16.85 25.68
C TRP A 95 24.66 -17.84 26.43
N GLU A 96 25.03 -18.18 27.66
CA GLU A 96 24.28 -19.13 28.49
C GLU A 96 23.16 -18.45 29.26
N ASP A 97 23.38 -17.21 29.70
CA ASP A 97 22.46 -16.48 30.55
C ASP A 97 22.41 -14.98 30.27
N TYR A 98 21.61 -14.27 31.07
CA TYR A 98 21.43 -12.83 30.97
C TYR A 98 22.70 -12.04 31.33
N GLU A 99 23.50 -12.50 32.30
CA GLU A 99 24.69 -11.78 32.74
C GLU A 99 25.77 -11.83 31.65
N GLU A 100 25.97 -12.98 31.03
CA GLU A 100 26.87 -13.13 29.89
C GLU A 100 26.40 -12.29 28.70
N TYR A 101 25.10 -12.30 28.40
CA TYR A 101 24.52 -11.46 27.35
C TYR A 101 24.78 -9.97 27.60
N ILE A 102 24.63 -9.48 28.83
CA ILE A 102 24.93 -8.09 29.16
C ILE A 102 26.42 -7.81 29.04
N GLN A 103 27.30 -8.72 29.45
CA GLN A 103 28.76 -8.51 29.28
C GLN A 103 29.17 -8.37 27.81
N ILE A 104 28.54 -9.12 26.90
CA ILE A 104 28.84 -9.01 25.45
C ILE A 104 28.14 -7.81 24.80
N ASN A 105 27.02 -7.34 25.36
CA ASN A 105 26.13 -6.35 24.74
C ASN A 105 25.86 -5.12 25.61
N ASP A 106 26.77 -4.75 26.51
CA ASP A 106 26.60 -3.57 27.37
C ASP A 106 26.83 -2.30 26.54
N TYR A 107 25.71 -1.74 26.06
CA TYR A 107 25.67 -0.50 25.30
C TYR A 107 26.24 0.70 26.09
N TRP A 108 26.16 0.67 27.41
CA TRP A 108 26.66 1.74 28.29
C TRP A 108 28.14 1.59 28.60
N ASN A 109 28.71 0.40 28.36
CA ASN A 109 30.13 0.12 28.53
C ASN A 109 30.74 -0.62 27.32
N PRO A 110 30.78 0.04 26.14
CA PRO A 110 31.25 -0.60 24.91
C PRO A 110 32.75 -0.90 24.91
N GLU A 111 33.54 -0.35 25.84
CA GLU A 111 34.96 -0.68 25.97
C GLU A 111 35.20 -2.07 26.58
N LYS A 112 34.22 -2.57 27.34
CA LYS A 112 34.29 -3.89 27.99
C LYS A 112 33.46 -4.97 27.28
N SER A 113 32.83 -4.61 26.17
CA SER A 113 31.87 -5.44 25.44
C SER A 113 32.36 -5.76 24.03
N ASP A 114 31.73 -6.72 23.38
CA ASP A 114 32.00 -7.00 21.96
C ASP A 114 31.34 -5.90 21.11
N LYS A 115 32.16 -4.95 20.64
CA LYS A 115 31.71 -3.82 19.82
C LYS A 115 31.08 -4.26 18.50
N GLU A 116 31.55 -5.36 17.91
CA GLU A 116 30.97 -5.89 16.68
C GLU A 116 29.60 -6.49 16.96
N PHE A 117 29.46 -7.21 18.07
CA PHE A 117 28.17 -7.74 18.50
C PHE A 117 27.18 -6.63 18.81
N ILE A 118 27.57 -5.58 19.53
CA ILE A 118 26.71 -4.42 19.83
C ILE A 118 26.20 -3.76 18.53
N ARG A 119 27.08 -3.57 17.54
CA ARG A 119 26.69 -3.01 16.25
C ARG A 119 25.72 -3.94 15.52
N ALA A 120 26.04 -5.22 15.46
CA ALA A 120 25.22 -6.22 14.80
C ALA A 120 23.83 -6.35 15.44
N SER A 121 23.78 -6.43 16.77
CA SER A 121 22.55 -6.51 17.55
C SER A 121 21.68 -5.27 17.34
N SER A 122 22.28 -4.08 17.39
CA SER A 122 21.57 -2.82 17.15
C SER A 122 20.97 -2.74 15.75
N LEU A 123 21.73 -3.12 14.71
CA LEU A 123 21.26 -3.08 13.32
C LEU A 123 20.06 -4.01 13.12
N VAL A 124 20.18 -5.25 13.57
CA VAL A 124 19.17 -6.29 13.34
C VAL A 124 17.93 -6.07 14.20
N LEU A 125 18.11 -5.73 15.48
CA LEU A 125 16.98 -5.56 16.39
C LEU A 125 16.17 -4.31 16.09
N CYS A 126 16.81 -3.18 15.75
CA CYS A 126 16.08 -2.00 15.31
C CYS A 126 15.31 -2.25 14.01
N PHE A 127 15.86 -3.05 13.10
CA PHE A 127 15.15 -3.45 11.89
C PHE A 127 13.86 -4.22 12.22
N TYR A 128 13.93 -5.25 13.07
CA TYR A 128 12.75 -6.05 13.42
C TYR A 128 11.74 -5.29 14.28
N GLU A 129 12.19 -4.44 15.20
CA GLU A 129 11.30 -3.56 15.97
C GLU A 129 10.52 -2.61 15.04
N GLY A 130 11.21 -2.00 14.06
CA GLY A 130 10.58 -1.16 13.05
C GLY A 130 9.63 -1.95 12.13
N LEU A 131 10.03 -3.16 11.72
CA LEU A 131 9.20 -4.03 10.89
C LEU A 131 7.91 -4.44 11.61
N GLY A 132 7.99 -4.69 12.92
CA GLY A 132 6.82 -4.94 13.76
C GLY A 132 5.82 -3.79 13.76
N VAL A 133 6.29 -2.54 13.83
CA VAL A 133 5.43 -1.35 13.68
C VAL A 133 4.74 -1.35 12.32
N PHE A 134 5.46 -1.63 11.23
CA PHE A 134 4.86 -1.62 9.89
C PHE A 134 3.78 -2.68 9.70
N VAL A 135 3.94 -3.85 10.30
CA VAL A 135 2.90 -4.88 10.30
C VAL A 135 1.71 -4.45 11.17
N LYS A 136 1.97 -3.96 12.39
CA LYS A 136 0.94 -3.52 13.34
C LYS A 136 0.05 -2.42 12.79
N GLU A 137 0.64 -1.48 12.06
CA GLU A 137 -0.08 -0.37 11.42
C GLU A 137 -0.67 -0.75 10.04
N GLY A 138 -0.56 -2.01 9.62
CA GLY A 138 -1.12 -2.51 8.35
C GLY A 138 -0.42 -1.98 7.10
N LEU A 139 0.79 -1.44 7.22
CA LEU A 139 1.60 -0.97 6.09
C LEU A 139 2.29 -2.12 5.36
N VAL A 140 2.59 -3.21 6.07
CA VAL A 140 3.15 -4.44 5.52
C VAL A 140 2.25 -5.60 5.89
N ASP A 141 1.81 -6.37 4.90
CA ASP A 141 1.02 -7.57 5.11
C ASP A 141 1.90 -8.68 5.73
N ILE A 142 1.45 -9.24 6.86
CA ILE A 142 2.13 -10.33 7.56
C ILE A 142 2.38 -11.54 6.65
N ARG A 143 1.52 -11.77 5.66
CA ARG A 143 1.71 -12.82 4.64
C ARG A 143 3.06 -12.69 3.92
N LEU A 144 3.50 -11.47 3.61
CA LEU A 144 4.78 -11.26 2.93
C LEU A 144 5.95 -11.65 3.83
N ILE A 145 5.85 -11.38 5.13
CA ILE A 145 6.83 -11.80 6.12
C ILE A 145 6.83 -13.33 6.25
N ALA A 146 5.66 -13.95 6.29
CA ALA A 146 5.53 -15.40 6.37
C ALA A 146 6.16 -16.12 5.15
N LEU A 147 6.01 -15.55 3.97
CA LEU A 147 6.55 -16.13 2.73
C LEU A 147 8.06 -15.91 2.56
N THR A 148 8.67 -14.94 3.23
CA THR A 148 10.07 -14.53 2.94
C THR A 148 11.01 -14.55 4.14
N MET A 149 10.52 -14.31 5.35
CA MET A 149 11.35 -14.10 6.54
C MET A 149 11.06 -15.04 7.70
N THR A 150 10.12 -15.99 7.58
CA THR A 150 9.68 -16.86 8.69
C THR A 150 10.84 -17.44 9.49
N PHE A 151 11.78 -18.11 8.80
CA PHE A 151 12.92 -18.73 9.45
C PHE A 151 13.77 -17.70 10.22
N MET A 152 14.04 -16.53 9.63
CA MET A 152 14.91 -15.53 10.25
C MET A 152 14.23 -14.83 11.43
N THR A 153 12.98 -14.41 11.28
CA THR A 153 12.20 -13.75 12.33
C THR A 153 12.05 -14.67 13.54
N ARG A 154 11.63 -15.92 13.31
CA ARG A 154 11.43 -16.93 14.36
C ARG A 154 12.73 -17.23 15.11
N THR A 155 13.78 -17.59 14.38
CA THR A 155 15.07 -17.98 14.97
C THR A 155 15.63 -16.87 15.86
N LEU A 156 15.56 -15.63 15.39
CA LEU A 156 16.09 -14.50 16.13
C LEU A 156 15.26 -14.20 17.39
N TRP A 157 13.93 -14.17 17.27
CA TRP A 157 13.06 -13.90 18.41
C TRP A 157 13.19 -14.98 19.48
N GLU A 158 13.09 -16.25 19.11
CA GLU A 158 13.19 -17.36 20.06
C GLU A 158 14.54 -17.36 20.82
N LYS A 159 15.63 -16.97 20.15
CA LYS A 159 16.95 -16.81 20.78
C LYS A 159 17.00 -15.65 21.78
N LEU A 160 16.40 -14.50 21.45
CA LEU A 160 16.51 -13.27 22.24
C LEU A 160 15.41 -13.09 23.29
N ALA A 161 14.26 -13.75 23.13
CA ALA A 161 13.13 -13.63 24.03
C ALA A 161 13.50 -13.87 25.50
N PRO A 162 14.33 -14.86 25.88
CA PRO A 162 14.73 -15.04 27.27
C PRO A 162 15.46 -13.83 27.88
N VAL A 163 16.44 -13.26 27.15
CA VAL A 163 17.23 -12.12 27.64
C VAL A 163 16.45 -10.81 27.58
N ILE A 164 15.58 -10.63 26.59
CA ILE A 164 14.67 -9.47 26.51
C ILE A 164 13.70 -9.50 27.68
N ASN A 165 13.08 -10.64 27.98
CA ASN A 165 12.13 -10.76 29.08
C ASN A 165 12.78 -10.53 30.44
N GLU A 166 14.01 -10.99 30.64
CA GLU A 166 14.76 -10.71 31.86
C GLU A 166 15.17 -9.22 31.96
N SER A 167 15.61 -8.61 30.84
CA SER A 167 15.89 -7.17 30.75
C SER A 167 14.68 -6.32 31.13
N ARG A 168 13.50 -6.64 30.59
CA ARG A 168 12.22 -5.95 30.89
C ARG A 168 11.92 -5.95 32.39
N LYS A 169 12.12 -7.09 33.07
CA LYS A 169 11.90 -7.23 34.53
C LYS A 169 12.90 -6.41 35.33
N ARG A 170 14.20 -6.53 35.02
CA ARG A 170 15.28 -5.89 35.78
C ARG A 170 15.31 -4.38 35.61
N MET A 171 15.07 -3.89 34.40
CA MET A 171 15.05 -2.45 34.11
C MET A 171 13.68 -1.80 34.35
N ASN A 172 12.65 -2.58 34.71
CA ASN A 172 11.27 -2.12 34.79
C ASN A 172 10.80 -1.39 33.50
N TYR A 173 11.17 -1.94 32.34
CA TYR A 173 10.86 -1.36 31.04
C TYR A 173 10.12 -2.37 30.15
N PRO A 174 8.81 -2.59 30.40
CA PRO A 174 8.05 -3.66 29.74
C PRO A 174 7.89 -3.48 28.23
N ARG A 175 8.06 -2.26 27.72
CA ARG A 175 7.91 -1.95 26.29
C ARG A 175 9.14 -2.33 25.44
N GLN A 176 10.27 -2.69 26.06
CA GLN A 176 11.48 -3.02 25.32
C GLN A 176 11.22 -4.12 24.28
N MET A 177 11.48 -3.88 23.01
CA MET A 177 11.28 -4.84 21.91
C MET A 177 9.84 -5.36 21.78
N SER A 178 8.83 -4.58 22.17
CA SER A 178 7.43 -5.01 22.14
C SER A 178 6.89 -5.16 20.72
N GLU A 179 7.42 -4.40 19.76
CA GLU A 179 6.92 -4.45 18.40
C GLU A 179 7.53 -5.63 17.62
N PHE A 180 8.77 -6.02 17.94
CA PHE A 180 9.34 -7.27 17.48
C PHE A 180 8.60 -8.48 18.06
N GLU A 181 8.21 -8.44 19.35
CA GLU A 181 7.35 -9.47 19.94
C GLU A 181 6.02 -9.59 19.19
N TYR A 182 5.35 -8.45 18.95
CA TYR A 182 4.11 -8.40 18.17
C TYR A 182 4.28 -9.01 16.77
N LEU A 183 5.39 -8.69 16.08
CA LEU A 183 5.71 -9.25 14.77
C LEU A 183 5.81 -10.78 14.82
N TYR A 184 6.50 -11.31 15.83
CA TYR A 184 6.65 -12.74 16.02
C TYR A 184 5.30 -13.41 16.31
N ASP A 185 4.52 -12.86 17.23
CA ASP A 185 3.23 -13.44 17.62
C ASP A 185 2.25 -13.47 16.44
N GLU A 186 2.14 -12.38 15.68
CA GLU A 186 1.30 -12.33 14.49
C GLU A 186 1.81 -13.26 13.38
N LEU A 187 3.13 -13.40 13.22
CA LEU A 187 3.72 -14.36 12.28
C LEU A 187 3.35 -15.79 12.65
N MET A 188 3.51 -16.17 13.92
CA MET A 188 3.22 -17.52 14.38
C MET A 188 1.73 -17.83 14.27
N LYS A 189 0.87 -16.88 14.63
CA LYS A 189 -0.59 -16.99 14.42
C LYS A 189 -0.94 -17.19 12.94
N TYR A 190 -0.32 -16.41 12.04
CA TYR A 190 -0.54 -16.55 10.60
C TYR A 190 -0.15 -17.94 10.09
N ILE A 191 1.00 -18.48 10.54
CA ILE A 191 1.47 -19.83 10.17
C ILE A 191 0.56 -20.93 10.73
N GLU A 192 -0.01 -20.76 11.92
CA GLU A 192 -0.97 -21.69 12.48
C GLU A 192 -2.24 -21.79 11.64
N GLU A 193 -2.73 -20.63 11.17
CA GLU A 193 -3.90 -20.50 10.29
C GLU A 193 -3.63 -20.99 8.85
N HIS A 194 -2.36 -21.06 8.42
CA HIS A 194 -1.92 -21.44 7.08
C HIS A 194 -0.96 -22.66 7.12
N PRO A 195 -1.48 -23.88 7.32
CA PRO A 195 -0.66 -25.07 7.54
C PRO A 195 0.35 -25.41 6.44
N GLU A 196 0.11 -24.94 5.21
CA GLU A 196 1.02 -25.08 4.08
C GLU A 196 2.35 -24.34 4.25
N LEU A 197 2.40 -23.37 5.18
CA LEU A 197 3.59 -22.59 5.51
C LEU A 197 4.31 -23.10 6.77
N LYS A 198 3.84 -24.19 7.39
CA LYS A 198 4.49 -24.76 8.56
C LYS A 198 5.90 -25.24 8.22
N THR A 199 6.88 -24.71 8.95
CA THR A 199 8.31 -25.04 8.85
C THR A 199 8.83 -25.66 10.14
#